data_AF-A0A2N2LIM2-F1
#
_entry.id   AF-A0A2N2LIM2-F1
#
_cell.length_a   1.000
_cell.length_b   1.000
_cell.length_c   1.000
_cell.angle_alpha   90.00
_cell.angle_beta   90.00
_cell.angle_gamma   90.00
#
_symmetry.space_group_name_H-M   'P 1'
#
loop_
_entity.id
_entity.type
_entity.pdbx_description
1 polymer ?
#
loop_
_entity_poly.entity_id
_entity_poly.type
_entity_poly.pdbx_seq_one_letter_code
_entity_poly.pdbx_strand_id
1 'polypeptide(L)'
;MEKFNAKKLQAYLLETANIAKLHIANVDIELCNSYFEVDPQFAEVLIARFGKEKYAQRRVRIDYAERGGRGSYQGKRYSGGAKTRESFFFNKRKKKPGKRY
;
A
#
# COMPACT_ATOMS: atom_id res chain seq x y z
N MET A 1 2.56 11.53 20.61
CA MET A 1 2.72 10.67 19.42
C MET A 1 3.12 11.57 18.27
N GLU A 2 4.37 11.51 17.81
CA GLU A 2 4.82 12.36 16.70
C GLU A 2 4.17 11.92 15.38
N LYS A 3 3.70 12.88 14.59
CA LYS A 3 3.08 12.61 13.29
C LYS A 3 4.11 12.06 12.29
N PHE A 4 3.68 11.13 11.44
CA PHE A 4 4.47 10.68 10.30
C PHE A 4 4.68 11.86 9.34
N ASN A 5 5.91 12.11 8.91
CA ASN A 5 6.29 13.29 8.14
C ASN A 5 7.28 12.92 7.02
N ALA A 6 7.48 13.85 6.07
CA ALA A 6 8.27 13.59 4.86
C ALA A 6 9.70 13.14 5.18
N LYS A 7 10.32 13.74 6.20
CA LYS A 7 11.66 13.38 6.66
C LYS A 7 11.74 11.94 7.16
N LYS A 8 10.74 11.49 7.93
CA LYS A 8 10.67 10.12 8.43
C LYS A 8 10.46 9.10 7.32
N LEU A 9 9.62 9.41 6.34
CA LEU A 9 9.44 8.55 5.17
C LEU A 9 10.75 8.44 4.39
N GLN A 10 11.40 9.58 4.11
CA GLN A 10 12.65 9.60 3.36
C GLN A 10 13.78 8.85 4.09
N ALA A 11 13.94 9.07 5.40
CA ALA A 11 14.90 8.33 6.21
C ALA A 11 14.63 6.82 6.17
N TYR A 12 13.38 6.42 6.41
CA TYR A 12 12.98 5.02 6.34
C TYR A 12 13.28 4.40 4.96
N LEU A 13 12.92 5.09 3.88
CA LEU A 13 13.15 4.61 2.51
C LEU A 13 14.65 4.46 2.21
N LEU A 14 15.49 5.41 2.61
CA LEU A 14 16.95 5.35 2.40
C LEU A 14 17.59 4.22 3.22
N GLU A 15 17.22 4.11 4.50
CA GLU A 15 17.74 3.08 5.41
C GLU A 15 17.39 1.66 4.95
N THR A 16 16.14 1.43 4.57
CA THR A 16 15.67 0.10 4.13
C THR A 16 16.09 -0.23 2.71
N ALA A 17 16.10 0.75 1.80
CA ALA A 17 16.59 0.52 0.45
C ALA A 17 18.10 0.22 0.44
N ASN A 18 18.89 0.90 1.28
CA ASN A 18 20.36 0.78 1.30
C ASN A 18 20.98 0.79 -0.11
N ILE A 19 20.52 1.74 -0.95
CA ILE A 19 20.98 1.94 -2.32
C ILE A 19 21.84 3.21 -2.35
N ALA A 20 23.08 3.09 -2.80
CA ALA A 20 23.95 4.24 -2.98
C ALA A 20 23.39 5.18 -4.05
N LYS A 21 23.45 6.50 -3.79
CA LYS A 21 22.97 7.56 -4.70
C LYS A 21 21.46 7.54 -4.97
N LEU A 22 20.67 6.86 -4.15
CA LEU A 22 19.22 6.96 -4.24
C LEU A 22 18.77 8.38 -3.88
N HIS A 23 18.18 9.08 -4.84
CA HIS A 23 17.56 10.37 -4.64
C HIS A 23 16.03 10.21 -4.56
N ILE A 24 15.44 10.81 -3.53
CA ILE A 24 14.00 10.83 -3.31
C ILE A 24 13.56 12.29 -3.31
N ALA A 25 12.63 12.62 -4.21
CA ALA A 25 12.11 13.97 -4.39
C ALA A 25 10.58 14.00 -4.21
N ASN A 26 10.00 15.21 -4.12
CA ASN A 26 8.55 15.45 -4.16
C ASN A 26 7.73 14.50 -3.29
N VAL A 27 8.12 14.44 -2.01
CA VAL A 27 7.46 13.58 -1.02
C VAL A 27 6.15 14.20 -0.58
N ASP A 28 5.05 13.49 -0.82
CA ASP A 28 3.71 13.83 -0.34
C ASP A 28 3.19 12.73 0.59
N ILE A 29 2.56 13.15 1.69
CA ILE A 29 2.05 12.24 2.73
C ILE A 29 0.57 12.48 2.92
N GLU A 30 -0.21 11.46 2.58
CA GLU A 30 -1.62 11.39 2.89
C GLU A 30 -1.87 10.52 4.14
N LEU A 31 -3.13 10.45 4.55
CA LEU A 31 -3.55 9.70 5.75
C LEU A 31 -3.26 8.19 5.64
N CYS A 32 -3.37 7.63 4.43
CA CYS A 32 -3.25 6.19 4.21
C CYS A 32 -2.19 5.81 3.16
N ASN A 33 -1.74 6.77 2.34
CA ASN A 33 -0.79 6.55 1.27
C ASN A 33 0.31 7.61 1.35
N SER A 34 1.44 7.34 0.72
CA SER A 34 2.49 8.34 0.54
C SER A 34 3.04 8.22 -0.86
N TYR A 35 3.33 9.36 -1.46
CA TYR A 35 3.80 9.50 -2.83
C TYR A 35 5.18 10.13 -2.80
N PHE A 36 6.05 9.70 -3.69
CA PHE A 36 7.39 10.22 -3.80
C PHE A 36 7.92 9.93 -5.20
N GLU A 37 8.87 10.74 -5.63
CA GLU A 37 9.56 10.59 -6.90
C GLU A 37 10.95 10.00 -6.68
N VAL A 38 11.33 9.09 -7.58
CA VAL A 38 12.66 8.46 -7.63
C VAL A 38 13.11 8.36 -9.06
N ASP A 39 14.43 8.25 -9.26
CA ASP A 39 14.96 8.00 -10.59
C ASP A 39 14.41 6.66 -11.14
N PRO A 40 14.00 6.61 -12.41
CA PRO A 40 13.40 5.42 -13.01
C PRO A 40 14.26 4.15 -12.88
N GLN A 41 15.59 4.31 -12.86
CA GLN A 41 16.55 3.22 -12.68
C GLN A 41 16.40 2.48 -11.33
N PHE A 42 15.88 3.15 -10.30
CA PHE A 42 15.73 2.58 -8.96
C PHE A 42 14.31 2.12 -8.65
N ALA A 43 13.32 2.47 -9.47
CA ALA A 43 11.91 2.20 -9.21
C ALA A 43 11.63 0.70 -9.07
N GLU A 44 12.04 -0.12 -10.05
CA GLU A 44 11.88 -1.58 -10.01
C GLU A 44 12.60 -2.22 -8.82
N VAL A 45 13.80 -1.73 -8.50
CA VAL A 45 14.61 -2.24 -7.38
C VAL A 45 13.92 -1.96 -6.05
N LEU A 46 13.35 -0.76 -5.90
CA LEU A 46 12.57 -0.38 -4.71
C LEU A 46 11.30 -1.22 -4.60
N ILE A 47 10.53 -1.39 -5.67
CA ILE A 47 9.31 -2.21 -5.68
C ILE A 47 9.64 -3.64 -5.24
N ALA A 48 10.71 -4.24 -5.79
CA ALA A 48 11.13 -5.59 -5.44
C ALA A 48 11.58 -5.72 -3.97
N ARG A 49 12.39 -4.79 -3.46
CA ARG A 49 12.86 -4.81 -2.06
C ARG A 49 11.71 -4.67 -1.07
N PHE A 50 10.80 -3.73 -1.32
CA PHE A 50 9.71 -3.44 -0.39
C PHE A 50 8.56 -4.44 -0.47
N GLY A 51 8.55 -5.41 -1.39
CA GLY A 51 7.49 -6.42 -1.49
C GLY A 51 7.27 -7.27 -0.22
N LYS A 52 8.27 -7.32 0.67
CA LYS A 52 8.20 -8.04 1.96
C LYS A 52 8.46 -7.17 3.18
N GLU A 53 8.73 -5.88 3.00
CA GLU A 53 9.13 -4.99 4.09
C GLU A 53 7.98 -4.61 5.02
N LYS A 54 8.35 -4.26 6.25
CA LYS A 54 7.40 -3.80 7.27
C LYS A 54 7.82 -2.46 7.85
N TYR A 55 6.83 -1.63 8.14
CA TYR A 55 6.96 -0.42 8.93
C TYR A 55 6.02 -0.48 10.12
N ALA A 56 6.56 -0.31 11.34
CA ALA A 56 5.79 -0.40 12.58
C ALA A 56 4.86 -1.64 12.63
N GLN A 57 5.41 -2.82 12.30
CA GLN A 57 4.72 -4.13 12.22
C GLN A 57 3.67 -4.27 11.10
N ARG A 58 3.45 -3.25 10.28
CA ARG A 58 2.53 -3.28 9.13
C ARG A 58 3.30 -3.53 7.84
N ARG A 59 2.74 -4.33 6.93
CA ARG A 59 3.35 -4.55 5.60
C ARG A 59 3.25 -3.26 4.79
N VAL A 60 4.37 -2.83 4.23
CA VAL A 60 4.44 -1.73 3.28
C VAL A 60 4.53 -2.32 1.88
N ARG A 61 3.89 -1.66 0.91
CA ARG A 61 4.01 -2.00 -0.50
C ARG A 61 4.24 -0.71 -1.27
N ILE A 62 5.16 -0.78 -2.22
CA ILE A 62 5.43 0.29 -3.17
C ILE A 62 4.97 -0.23 -4.53
N ASP A 63 4.23 0.59 -5.25
CA ASP A 63 3.82 0.34 -6.63
C ASP A 63 3.98 1.66 -7.42
N TYR A 64 4.05 1.57 -8.74
CA TYR A 64 3.98 2.76 -9.58
C TYR A 64 2.67 3.52 -9.34
N ALA A 65 2.73 4.85 -9.30
CA ALA A 65 1.53 5.66 -9.38
C ALA A 65 0.87 5.41 -10.75
N GLU A 66 -0.35 4.85 -10.77
CA GLU A 66 -1.08 4.59 -12.02
C GLU A 66 -1.17 5.89 -12.85
N ARG A 67 -0.65 5.87 -14.09
CA ARG A 67 -0.87 6.92 -15.11
C ARG A 67 -2.31 6.82 -15.63
N GLY A 68 -3.28 7.01 -14.76
CA GLY A 68 -4.71 6.87 -15.06
C GLY A 68 -5.43 8.20 -15.06
N GLY A 69 -5.36 8.95 -16.16
CA GLY A 69 -6.34 9.99 -16.53
C GLY A 69 -6.32 11.28 -15.71
N ARG A 70 -6.45 12.42 -16.41
CA ARG A 70 -6.80 13.71 -15.81
C ARG A 70 -8.14 13.58 -15.09
N GLY A 71 -8.14 13.42 -13.78
CA GLY A 71 -9.38 13.42 -13.01
C GLY A 71 -9.19 12.87 -11.61
N SER A 72 -9.06 13.79 -10.65
CA SER A 72 -9.29 13.59 -9.22
C SER A 72 -8.59 12.38 -8.59
N TYR A 73 -7.58 12.67 -7.78
CA TYR A 73 -7.03 11.77 -6.76
C TYR A 73 -8.07 11.47 -5.65
N GLN A 74 -9.30 11.11 -6.00
CA GLN A 74 -10.20 10.39 -5.11
C GLN A 74 -9.71 8.94 -5.10
N GLY A 75 -8.81 8.67 -4.17
CA GLY A 75 -8.12 7.41 -4.01
C GLY A 75 -9.01 6.21 -4.29
N LYS A 76 -8.62 5.41 -5.28
CA LYS A 76 -8.88 3.98 -5.23
C LYS A 76 -8.24 3.51 -3.92
N ARG A 77 -9.03 3.47 -2.86
CA ARG A 77 -8.66 2.87 -1.57
C ARG A 77 -8.06 1.51 -1.90
N TYR A 78 -6.85 1.28 -1.38
CA TYR A 78 -6.13 0.01 -1.41
C TYR A 78 -7.10 -1.18 -1.52
N SER A 79 -7.17 -1.79 -2.70
CA SER A 79 -8.03 -2.95 -2.99
C SER A 79 -7.42 -4.26 -2.46
N GLY A 80 -6.45 -4.20 -1.55
CA GLY A 80 -5.85 -5.38 -0.90
C GLY A 80 -6.79 -6.13 0.05
N GLY A 81 -8.10 -5.83 0.00
CA GLY A 81 -9.18 -6.61 0.58
C GLY A 81 -10.05 -7.33 -0.45
N ALA A 82 -9.79 -7.22 -1.76
CA ALA A 82 -10.41 -8.07 -2.79
C ALA A 82 -9.84 -9.50 -2.75
N LYS A 83 -9.64 -10.03 -1.54
CA LYS A 83 -9.74 -11.47 -1.36
C LYS A 83 -11.23 -11.76 -1.50
N THR A 84 -11.60 -12.27 -2.66
CA THR A 84 -12.59 -13.34 -2.77
C THR A 84 -12.19 -14.45 -1.80
N ARG A 85 -12.42 -14.23 -0.50
CA ARG A 85 -12.50 -15.25 0.53
C ARG A 85 -13.92 -15.15 1.01
N GLU A 86 -14.78 -15.81 0.26
CA GLU A 86 -15.71 -16.77 0.84
C GLU A 86 -15.95 -16.48 2.33
N SER A 87 -16.95 -15.66 2.61
CA SER A 87 -18.17 -16.05 3.33
C SER A 87 -18.19 -17.41 4.08
N PHE A 88 -17.09 -17.90 4.64
CA PHE A 88 -17.04 -19.09 5.51
C PHE A 88 -17.98 -18.91 6.71
N PHE A 89 -18.15 -17.66 7.18
CA PHE A 89 -19.09 -17.31 8.25
C PHE A 89 -20.50 -16.95 7.75
N PHE A 90 -20.67 -16.59 6.48
CA PHE A 90 -21.99 -16.20 5.93
C PHE A 90 -22.80 -17.40 5.45
N ASN A 91 -22.16 -18.48 4.99
CA ASN A 91 -22.88 -19.70 4.58
C ASN A 91 -23.30 -20.61 5.76
N LYS A 92 -22.74 -20.42 6.97
CA LYS A 92 -23.07 -21.25 8.13
C LYS A 92 -24.47 -20.97 8.71
N ARG A 93 -25.09 -19.82 8.40
CA ARG A 93 -26.43 -19.43 8.90
C ARG A 93 -27.59 -19.67 7.93
N LYS A 94 -27.36 -20.17 6.71
CA LYS A 94 -28.43 -20.36 5.71
C LYS A 94 -28.89 -21.79 5.45
N LYS A 95 -28.55 -22.75 6.32
CA LYS A 95 -29.14 -24.10 6.30
C LYS A 95 -30.09 -24.32 7.47
N LYS A 96 -31.31 -23.79 7.35
CA LYS A 96 -32.51 -24.47 7.87
C LYS A 96 -33.60 -24.37 6.80
N PRO A 97 -33.95 -25.48 6.10
CA PRO A 97 -35.13 -25.49 5.27
C PRO A 97 -36.36 -25.33 6.18
N GLY A 98 -37.24 -24.40 5.84
CA GLY A 98 -38.54 -24.27 6.51
C GLY A 98 -39.30 -25.57 6.38
N LYS A 99 -39.72 -26.15 7.51
CA LYS A 99 -40.75 -27.20 7.51
C LYS A 99 -42.04 -26.55 7.02
N ARG A 100 -42.44 -26.91 5.80
CA ARG A 100 -43.85 -26.89 5.39
C ARG A 100 -44.47 -28.17 5.92
N TYR A 101 -45.33 -28.06 6.92
CA TYR A 101 -46.54 -28.86 7.11
C TYR A 101 -47.53 -27.97 7.86
#